data_AF-A0A7R9MUJ5-F1
#
_entry.id   AF-A0A7R9MUJ5-F1
#
_cell.length_a   1.000
_cell.length_b   1.000
_cell.length_c   1.000
_cell.angle_alpha   90.00
_cell.angle_beta   90.00
_cell.angle_gamma   90.00
#
_symmetry.space_group_name_H-M   'P 1'
#
loop_
_entity.id
_entity.type
_entity.pdbx_description
1 polymer ?
#
loop_
_entity_poly.entity_id
_entity_poly.type
_entity_poly.pdbx_seq_one_letter_code
_entity_poly.pdbx_strand_id
1 'polypeptide(L)'
;MTVSHLWCNNTIIDADNLIGHEDGNKVDTDCPAWKALVKVCSLCSRADFVAGQEKVSPLKREAIGDASEVAILKYMEIITSDVEGFRRKHPKVFEVPFNSTNKYALTINESRGEEGHWLCMKGA
;
A
#
# COMPACT_ATOMS: atom_id res chain seq x y z
N MET A 1 -4.72 -10.37 -9.95
CA MET A 1 -4.94 -8.94 -10.23
C MET A 1 -3.63 -8.20 -10.00
N THR A 2 -3.40 -7.11 -10.72
CA THR A 2 -2.20 -6.24 -10.59
C THR A 2 -2.64 -4.77 -10.61
N VAL A 3 -1.87 -3.90 -9.98
CA VAL A 3 -2.08 -2.45 -10.06
C VAL A 3 -1.65 -1.99 -11.46
N SER A 4 -2.47 -1.19 -12.12
CA SER A 4 -2.21 -0.72 -13.50
C SER A 4 -1.97 0.78 -13.57
N HIS A 5 -2.74 1.58 -12.83
CA HIS A 5 -2.58 3.03 -12.81
C HIS A 5 -2.79 3.56 -11.40
N LEU A 6 -2.16 4.69 -11.10
CA LEU A 6 -2.43 5.51 -9.93
C LEU A 6 -2.86 6.90 -10.36
N TRP A 7 -3.73 7.53 -9.57
CA TRP A 7 -4.05 8.95 -9.73
C TRP A 7 -3.58 9.69 -8.48
N CYS A 8 -2.59 10.58 -8.65
CA CYS A 8 -1.99 11.34 -7.55
C CYS A 8 -1.49 12.68 -8.10
N ASN A 9 -1.63 13.76 -7.32
CA ASN A 9 -1.26 15.13 -7.75
C ASN A 9 -1.82 15.51 -9.13
N ASN A 10 -3.11 15.20 -9.35
CA ASN A 10 -3.80 15.46 -10.62
C ASN A 10 -3.12 14.87 -11.86
N THR A 11 -2.35 13.79 -11.67
CA THR A 11 -1.59 13.11 -12.72
C THR A 11 -1.93 11.63 -12.70
N ILE A 12 -2.09 11.05 -13.90
CA ILE A 12 -2.18 9.61 -14.08
C ILE A 12 -0.76 9.06 -14.17
N ILE A 13 -0.47 8.07 -13.35
CA ILE A 13 0.82 7.38 -13.27
C ILE A 13 0.59 5.94 -13.74
N ASP A 14 1.33 5.52 -14.76
CA ASP A 14 1.41 4.11 -15.13
C ASP A 14 2.21 3.36 -14.04
N ALA A 15 1.62 2.28 -13.52
CA ALA A 15 2.21 1.51 -12.44
C ALA A 15 3.55 0.87 -12.84
N ASP A 16 3.70 0.47 -14.12
CA ASP A 16 4.89 -0.22 -14.61
C ASP A 16 6.10 0.72 -14.76
N ASN A 17 5.85 2.01 -15.05
CA ASN A 17 6.90 3.04 -15.13
C ASN A 17 7.67 3.21 -13.82
N LEU A 18 7.08 2.84 -12.69
CA LEU A 18 7.72 2.88 -11.37
C LEU A 18 8.50 1.61 -11.03
N ILE A 19 8.30 0.52 -11.79
CA ILE A 19 8.91 -0.80 -11.57
C ILE A 19 10.16 -0.99 -12.46
N GLY A 20 10.29 -0.23 -13.56
CA GLY A 20 11.50 -0.22 -14.38
C GLY A 20 11.41 0.70 -15.59
N HIS A 21 12.59 1.20 -15.99
CA HIS A 21 12.91 2.05 -17.15
C HIS A 21 12.75 3.57 -16.97
N GLU A 22 13.86 4.26 -17.26
CA GLU A 22 14.11 5.70 -17.15
C GLU A 22 13.35 6.56 -18.19
N ASP A 23 12.14 6.16 -18.59
CA ASP A 23 11.38 6.86 -19.62
C ASP A 23 10.52 7.97 -19.03
N GLY A 24 11.17 9.11 -18.80
CA GLY A 24 10.61 10.45 -19.01
C GLY A 24 9.68 11.05 -17.96
N ASN A 25 8.87 10.27 -17.24
CA ASN A 25 7.97 10.78 -16.20
C ASN A 25 8.34 10.21 -14.83
N LYS A 26 9.41 10.76 -14.22
CA LYS A 26 9.75 10.46 -12.83
C LYS A 26 8.64 10.97 -11.92
N VAL A 27 7.93 10.04 -11.29
CA VAL A 27 7.02 10.37 -10.18
C VAL A 27 7.86 10.97 -9.06
N ASP A 28 7.46 12.14 -8.58
CA ASP A 28 8.05 12.72 -7.37
C ASP A 28 7.63 11.88 -6.16
N THR A 29 8.45 10.88 -5.82
CA THR A 29 8.22 10.02 -4.67
C THR A 29 8.44 10.74 -3.33
N ASP A 30 9.04 11.93 -3.37
CA ASP A 30 9.27 12.76 -2.19
C ASP A 30 8.11 13.69 -1.86
N CYS A 31 7.18 13.90 -2.80
CA CYS A 31 6.05 14.78 -2.56
C CYS A 31 5.12 14.25 -1.43
N PRO A 32 4.49 15.15 -0.66
CA PRO A 32 3.62 14.75 0.45
C PRO A 32 2.44 13.85 0.03
N ALA A 33 1.87 14.08 -1.15
CA ALA A 33 0.74 13.29 -1.65
C ALA A 33 1.13 11.84 -1.95
N TRP A 34 2.29 11.62 -2.55
CA TRP A 34 2.80 10.27 -2.80
C TRP A 34 3.06 9.53 -1.48
N LYS A 35 3.72 10.20 -0.54
CA LYS A 35 3.97 9.64 0.81
C LYS A 35 2.66 9.29 1.52
N ALA A 36 1.60 10.09 1.36
CA ALA A 36 0.29 9.80 1.91
C ALA A 36 -0.38 8.60 1.22
N LEU A 37 -0.29 8.50 -0.12
CA LEU A 37 -0.82 7.37 -0.89
C LEU A 37 -0.16 6.05 -0.48
N VAL A 38 1.17 6.01 -0.46
CA VAL A 38 1.96 4.85 -0.02
C VAL A 38 1.57 4.45 1.41
N LYS A 39 1.44 5.42 2.32
CA LYS A 39 1.01 5.17 3.70
C LYS A 39 -0.35 4.48 3.75
N VAL A 40 -1.36 5.00 3.05
CA VAL A 40 -2.71 4.41 3.05
C VAL A 40 -2.71 3.02 2.44
N CYS A 41 -2.05 2.82 1.29
CA CYS A 41 -1.96 1.53 0.61
C CYS A 41 -1.24 0.47 1.45
N SER A 42 -0.19 0.88 2.19
CA SER A 42 0.54 -0.03 3.06
C SER A 42 -0.22 -0.35 4.36
N LEU A 43 -0.91 0.60 4.99
CA LEU A 43 -1.53 0.38 6.31
C LEU A 43 -2.97 -0.15 6.25
N CYS A 44 -3.78 0.34 5.30
CA CYS A 44 -5.20 -0.01 5.20
C CYS A 44 -5.38 -1.29 4.38
N SER A 45 -4.81 -2.41 4.85
CA SER A 45 -4.93 -3.70 4.17
C SER A 45 -4.78 -4.86 5.16
N ARG A 46 -5.49 -5.97 4.90
CA ARG A 46 -5.34 -7.24 5.62
C ARG A 46 -4.55 -8.28 4.84
N ALA A 47 -4.10 -7.95 3.63
CA ALA A 47 -3.28 -8.87 2.86
C ALA A 47 -1.86 -8.93 3.44
N ASP A 48 -1.30 -10.14 3.57
CA ASP A 48 0.05 -10.40 4.06
C ASP A 48 0.74 -11.48 3.23
N PHE A 49 2.08 -11.40 3.13
CA PHE A 49 2.87 -12.45 2.48
C PHE A 49 2.93 -13.71 3.35
N VAL A 50 2.94 -14.88 2.70
CA VAL A 50 3.27 -16.13 3.40
C VAL A 50 4.76 -16.12 3.75
N ALA A 51 5.10 -16.46 4.99
CA ALA A 51 6.47 -16.41 5.51
C ALA A 51 7.45 -17.33 4.75
N GLY A 52 8.75 -17.03 4.80
CA GLY A 52 9.80 -17.86 4.22
C GLY A 52 10.02 -17.65 2.71
N GLN A 53 9.48 -16.56 2.15
CA GLN A 53 9.57 -16.22 0.73
C GLN A 53 10.41 -14.95 0.47
N GLU A 54 11.29 -14.60 1.39
CA GLU A 54 12.07 -13.35 1.35
C GLU A 54 12.96 -13.30 0.09
N LYS A 55 13.42 -14.47 -0.40
CA LYS A 55 14.24 -14.62 -1.62
C LYS A 55 13.43 -14.65 -2.91
N VAL A 56 12.09 -14.73 -2.84
CA VAL A 56 11.21 -14.74 -4.01
C VAL A 56 10.88 -13.28 -4.38
N SER A 57 10.88 -12.98 -5.68
CA SER A 57 10.44 -11.66 -6.19
C SER A 57 9.02 -11.33 -5.67
N PRO A 58 8.75 -10.11 -5.19
CA PRO A 58 7.45 -9.73 -4.62
C PRO A 58 6.24 -10.09 -5.48
N LEU A 59 6.36 -9.97 -6.81
CA LEU A 59 5.30 -10.35 -7.76
C LEU A 59 4.90 -11.84 -7.66
N LYS A 60 5.87 -12.71 -7.40
CA LYS A 60 5.71 -14.17 -7.35
C LYS A 60 5.48 -14.71 -5.93
N ARG A 61 5.66 -13.90 -4.88
CA ARG A 61 5.38 -14.32 -3.51
C ARG A 61 3.91 -14.72 -3.35
N GLU A 62 3.66 -15.81 -2.64
CA GLU A 62 2.32 -16.16 -2.16
C GLU A 62 1.89 -15.18 -1.06
N ALA A 63 0.62 -14.78 -1.09
CA ALA A 63 0.04 -13.85 -0.14
C ALA A 63 -1.39 -14.28 0.19
N ILE A 64 -1.79 -14.02 1.44
CA ILE A 64 -3.13 -14.25 1.97
C ILE A 64 -3.88 -12.92 1.90
N GLY A 65 -5.14 -12.93 1.49
CA GLY A 65 -5.98 -11.74 1.36
C GLY A 65 -6.87 -11.79 0.13
N ASP A 66 -7.76 -10.82 -0.03
CA ASP A 66 -8.51 -10.72 -1.29
C ASP A 66 -7.59 -10.28 -2.44
N ALA A 67 -7.99 -10.60 -3.66
CA ALA A 67 -7.13 -10.41 -4.82
C ALA A 67 -6.78 -8.93 -5.08
N SER A 68 -7.60 -7.97 -4.62
CA SER A 68 -7.32 -6.54 -4.79
C SER A 68 -6.32 -6.04 -3.74
N GLU A 69 -6.47 -6.47 -2.49
CA GLU A 69 -5.52 -6.20 -1.42
C GLU A 69 -4.15 -6.82 -1.68
N VAL A 70 -4.12 -8.06 -2.19
CA VAL A 70 -2.88 -8.73 -2.58
C VAL A 70 -2.19 -8.00 -3.73
N ALA A 71 -2.94 -7.48 -4.71
CA ALA A 71 -2.37 -6.71 -5.80
C ALA A 71 -1.69 -5.42 -5.29
N ILE A 72 -2.35 -4.69 -4.39
CA ILE A 72 -1.81 -3.48 -3.76
C ILE A 72 -0.60 -3.82 -2.88
N LEU A 73 -0.66 -4.88 -2.07
CA LEU A 73 0.45 -5.32 -1.22
C LEU A 73 1.70 -5.59 -2.07
N LYS A 74 1.56 -6.41 -3.12
CA LYS A 74 2.67 -6.74 -4.02
C LYS A 74 3.25 -5.49 -4.69
N TYR A 75 2.40 -4.59 -5.14
CA TYR A 75 2.84 -3.34 -5.76
C TYR A 75 3.60 -2.45 -4.77
N MET A 76 3.05 -2.22 -3.57
CA MET A 76 3.71 -1.43 -2.54
C MET A 76 5.02 -2.05 -2.06
N GLU A 77 5.11 -3.37 -1.99
CA GLU A 77 6.36 -4.08 -1.67
C GLU A 77 7.44 -3.83 -2.73
N ILE A 78 7.08 -3.78 -4.02
CA ILE A 78 8.05 -3.45 -5.09
C ILE A 78 8.54 -2.01 -4.95
N ILE A 79 7.63 -1.07 -4.69
CA ILE A 79 7.95 0.36 -4.62
C ILE A 79 8.75 0.72 -3.37
N THR A 80 8.40 0.12 -2.22
CA THR A 80 8.95 0.52 -0.91
C THR A 80 10.00 -0.45 -0.37
N SER A 81 10.04 -1.69 -0.88
CA SER A 81 10.89 -2.79 -0.41
C SER A 81 10.71 -3.20 1.07
N ASP A 82 9.75 -2.65 1.81
CA ASP A 82 9.51 -2.99 3.22
C ASP A 82 8.10 -2.61 3.72
N VAL A 83 7.05 -3.24 3.17
CA VAL A 83 5.68 -2.99 3.67
C VAL A 83 5.50 -3.56 5.08
N GLU A 84 6.05 -4.73 5.37
CA GLU A 84 5.93 -5.39 6.67
C GLU A 84 6.61 -4.58 7.79
N GLY A 85 7.83 -4.09 7.57
CA GLY A 85 8.53 -3.23 8.51
C GLY A 85 7.80 -1.91 8.73
N PHE A 86 7.20 -1.33 7.69
CA PHE A 86 6.37 -0.13 7.82
C PHE A 86 5.14 -0.39 8.72
N ARG A 87 4.44 -1.50 8.53
CA ARG A 87 3.31 -1.91 9.40
C ARG A 87 3.74 -2.19 10.83
N ARG A 88 4.89 -2.82 11.04
CA ARG A 88 5.46 -3.07 12.38
C ARG A 88 5.83 -1.77 13.11
N LYS A 89 6.28 -0.76 12.37
CA LYS A 89 6.55 0.59 12.91
C LYS A 89 5.26 1.34 13.23
N HIS A 90 4.17 1.08 12.51
CA HIS A 90 2.88 1.76 12.67
C HIS A 90 1.77 0.74 12.97
N PRO A 91 1.80 0.10 14.17
CA PRO A 91 0.87 -0.96 14.50
C PRO A 91 -0.57 -0.47 14.43
N LYS A 92 -1.44 -1.35 13.92
CA LYS A 92 -2.88 -1.12 13.79
C LYS A 92 -3.53 -1.28 15.16
N VAL A 93 -4.22 -0.24 15.63
CA VAL A 93 -4.92 -0.23 16.93
C VAL A 93 -6.43 -0.40 16.78
N PHE A 94 -6.98 -0.09 15.61
CA PHE A 94 -8.39 -0.28 15.31
C PHE A 94 -8.61 -0.54 13.82
N GLU A 95 -9.67 -1.27 13.48
CA GLU A 95 -10.09 -1.44 12.09
C GLU A 95 -11.60 -1.59 11.94
N VAL A 96 -12.11 -1.10 10.81
CA VAL A 96 -13.41 -1.44 10.26
C VAL A 96 -13.17 -2.24 8.98
N PRO A 97 -13.49 -3.55 8.95
CA PRO A 97 -13.39 -4.33 7.72
C PRO A 97 -14.37 -3.84 6.66
N PHE A 98 -13.99 -4.06 5.40
CA PHE A 98 -14.90 -3.85 4.28
C PHE A 98 -16.20 -4.65 4.46
N ASN A 99 -17.33 -4.02 4.21
CA ASN A 99 -18.62 -4.68 4.12
C ASN A 99 -19.50 -4.04 3.04
N SER A 100 -20.52 -4.76 2.58
CA SER A 100 -21.39 -4.35 1.47
C SER A 100 -22.31 -3.18 1.79
N THR A 101 -22.56 -2.91 3.08
CA THR A 101 -23.38 -1.78 3.54
C THR A 101 -22.61 -0.47 3.48
N ASN A 102 -21.42 -0.44 4.05
CA ASN A 102 -20.59 0.76 4.22
C ASN A 102 -19.70 1.02 3.00
N LYS A 103 -19.30 -0.03 2.26
CA LYS A 103 -18.45 0.04 1.06
C LYS A 103 -17.07 0.71 1.24
N TYR A 104 -16.59 0.77 2.48
CA TYR A 104 -15.24 1.18 2.81
C TYR A 104 -14.61 0.24 3.83
N ALA A 105 -13.27 0.20 3.85
CA ALA A 105 -12.45 -0.33 4.92
C ALA A 105 -11.67 0.83 5.55
N LEU A 106 -11.41 0.73 6.85
CA LEU A 106 -10.71 1.76 7.62
C LEU A 106 -9.77 1.12 8.63
N THR A 107 -8.62 1.75 8.85
CA THR A 107 -7.68 1.39 9.92
C THR A 107 -7.25 2.62 10.69
N ILE A 108 -6.97 2.45 11.98
CA ILE A 108 -6.27 3.44 12.79
C ILE A 108 -4.94 2.82 13.24
N ASN A 109 -3.86 3.56 13.06
CA ASN A 109 -2.49 3.11 13.32
C ASN A 109 -1.76 4.15 14.20
N GLU A 110 -0.79 3.69 15.00
CA GLU A 110 0.06 4.60 15.78
C GLU A 110 0.93 5.48 14.86
N SER A 111 0.93 6.79 15.09
CA SER A 111 1.89 7.70 14.45
C SER A 111 3.18 7.71 15.27
N ARG A 112 4.16 6.86 14.93
CA ARG A 112 5.48 6.90 15.58
C ARG A 112 6.27 8.12 15.09
N GLY A 113 6.11 9.24 15.78
CA GLY A 113 6.84 10.49 15.53
C GLY A 113 6.01 11.76 15.60
N GLU A 114 4.68 11.65 15.71
CA GLU A 114 3.76 12.79 15.85
C GLU A 114 2.80 12.50 17.00
N GLU A 115 2.24 13.53 17.65
CA GLU A 115 1.16 13.30 18.60
C GLU A 115 -0.09 12.80 17.88
N GLY A 116 -0.60 11.64 18.30
CA GLY A 116 -1.88 11.09 17.84
C GLY A 116 -1.79 9.80 17.02
N HIS A 117 -2.81 9.57 16.19
CA HIS A 117 -2.99 8.37 15.38
C HIS A 117 -3.24 8.73 13.93
N TRP A 118 -2.87 7.83 13.02
CA TRP A 118 -3.22 7.93 11.61
C TRP A 118 -4.46 7.12 11.32
N LEU A 119 -5.46 7.76 10.73
CA LEU A 119 -6.63 7.09 10.16
C LEU A 119 -6.39 6.93 8.66
N CYS A 120 -6.49 5.70 8.16
CA CYS A 120 -6.39 5.37 6.73
C CYS A 120 -7.68 4.69 6.29
N MET A 121 -8.16 5.03 5.10
CA MET A 121 -9.43 4.52 4.56
C MET A 121 -9.30 4.24 3.07
N LYS A 122 -10.00 3.21 2.60
CA LYS A 122 -10.19 2.89 1.18
C LYS A 122 -11.62 2.39 0.94
N GLY A 123 -12.16 2.61 -0.25
CA GLY A 123 -13.53 2.22 -0.57
C GLY A 123 -13.90 2.58 -2.00
N ALA A 124 -15.14 2.28 -2.36
CA ALA A 124 -15.74 2.65 -3.65
C ALA A 124 -16.44 4.01 -3.58
#